data_AF-A0A3N5Z199-F1
#
_entry.id   AF-A0A3N5Z199-F1
#
_cell.length_a   1.000
_cell.length_b   1.000
_cell.length_c   1.000
_cell.angle_alpha   90.00
_cell.angle_beta   90.00
_cell.angle_gamma   90.00
#
_symmetry.space_group_name_H-M   'P 1'
#
loop_
_entity.id
_entity.type
_entity.pdbx_description
1 polymer ?
#
loop_
_entity_poly.entity_id
_entity_poly.type
_entity_poly.pdbx_seq_one_letter_code
_entity_poly.pdbx_strand_id
1 'polypeptide(L)' 'MSDFSTRAIILRRIDHGDYDLIVTLMTKEYGKLSLIAKNAKKSIKRFSGVLELFSALDITGKKGR' A
#
# COMPACT_ATOMS: atom_id res chain seq x y z
N MET A 1 -8.81 -16.37 5.00
CA MET A 1 -8.41 -14.96 5.17
C MET A 1 -8.90 -14.22 3.93
N SER A 2 -9.80 -13.24 4.08
CA SER A 2 -10.38 -12.55 2.95
C SER A 2 -9.40 -11.52 2.39
N ASP A 3 -9.08 -11.69 1.11
CA ASP A 3 -8.52 -10.61 0.31
C ASP A 3 -9.59 -9.51 0.21
N PHE A 4 -9.16 -8.25 0.18
CA PHE A 4 -10.05 -7.12 -0.02
C PHE A 4 -9.49 -6.19 -1.08
N SER A 5 -10.37 -5.50 -1.79
CA SER A 5 -10.00 -4.46 -2.75
C SER A 5 -10.77 -3.19 -2.45
N THR A 6 -10.11 -2.04 -2.58
CA THR A 6 -10.67 -0.72 -2.24
C THR A 6 -9.90 0.38 -2.95
N ARG A 7 -10.58 1.50 -3.23
CA ARG A 7 -9.89 2.73 -3.64
C ARG A 7 -9.24 3.39 -2.45
N ALA A 8 -8.02 3.88 -2.64
CA ALA A 8 -7.26 4.49 -1.57
C ALA A 8 -6.38 5.64 -2.06
N ILE A 9 -6.06 6.56 -1.14
CA ILE A 9 -5.06 7.61 -1.32
C ILE A 9 -3.93 7.38 -0.32
N ILE A 10 -2.68 7.46 -0.79
CA ILE A 10 -1.51 7.33 0.08
C ILE A 10 -1.32 8.60 0.91
N LEU A 11 -1.24 8.43 2.22
CA LEU A 11 -1.00 9.52 3.17
C LEU A 11 0.43 9.51 3.73
N ARG A 12 1.06 8.35 3.80
CA ARG A 12 2.41 8.18 4.32
C ARG A 12 3.10 7.00 3.67
N ARG A 13 4.41 7.16 3.43
CA ARG A 13 5.32 6.09 3.02
C ARG A 13 6.52 6.08 3.96
N ILE A 14 6.92 4.90 4.42
CA ILE A 14 8.09 4.70 5.27
C ILE A 14 8.87 3.51 4.73
N ASP A 15 10.18 3.65 4.65
CA ASP A 15 11.08 2.54 4.36
C ASP A 15 11.01 1.47 5.47
N HIS A 16 10.88 0.21 5.06
CA HIS A 16 10.84 -0.93 5.97
C HIS A 16 11.83 -2.00 5.51
N GLY A 17 12.95 -2.12 6.23
CA GLY A 17 14.06 -2.97 5.82
C GLY A 17 14.61 -2.59 4.44
N ASP A 18 15.28 -3.56 3.81
CA ASP A 18 16.02 -3.33 2.58
C ASP A 18 15.10 -3.13 1.37
N TYR A 19 13.97 -3.84 1.31
CA TYR A 19 13.17 -3.93 0.09
C TYR A 19 11.68 -3.60 0.26
N ASP A 20 11.18 -3.47 1.49
CA ASP A 20 9.76 -3.28 1.77
C ASP A 20 9.45 -1.81 2.06
N LEU A 21 8.17 -1.46 1.93
CA LEU A 21 7.62 -0.18 2.35
C LEU A 21 6.43 -0.42 3.26
N ILE A 22 6.30 0.40 4.31
CA ILE A 22 5.04 0.56 5.04
C ILE A 22 4.32 1.77 4.45
N VAL A 23 3.08 1.58 4.02
CA VAL A 23 2.22 2.64 3.47
C VAL A 23 0.98 2.82 4.32
N THR A 24 0.69 4.07 4.68
CA THR A 24 -0.57 4.46 5.30
C THR A 24 -1.49 5.05 4.24
N LEU A 25 -2.72 4.56 4.20
CA LEU A 25 -3.70 4.83 3.17
C LEU A 25 -4.99 5.31 3.80
N MET A 26 -5.64 6.32 3.22
CA MET A 26 -7.07 6.55 3.42
C MET A 26 -7.83 5.74 2.39
N THR A 27 -8.62 4.77 2.83
CA THR A 27 -9.42 3.91 1.96
C THR A 27 -10.89 4.33 1.98
N LYS A 28 -11.61 4.09 0.88
CA LYS A 28 -13.01 4.47 0.75
C LYS A 28 -13.92 3.63 1.66
N GLU A 29 -13.68 2.32 1.77
CA GLU A 29 -14.55 1.40 2.50
C GLU A 29 -14.09 1.08 3.93
N TYR A 30 -12.80 1.24 4.26
CA TYR A 30 -12.24 0.81 5.56
C TYR A 30 -11.58 1.94 6.37
N GLY A 31 -11.68 3.18 5.90
CA GLY A 31 -11.02 4.32 6.52
C GLY A 31 -9.49 4.22 6.45
N LYS A 32 -8.80 4.64 7.51
CA LYS A 32 -7.34 4.66 7.55
C LYS A 32 -6.77 3.25 7.76
N LEU A 33 -5.96 2.77 6.83
CA LEU A 33 -5.24 1.48 6.92
C LEU A 33 -3.72 1.68 6.83
N SER A 34 -2.97 0.74 7.43
CA SER A 34 -1.53 0.61 7.25
C SER A 34 -1.22 -0.76 6.65
N LEU A 35 -0.46 -0.79 5.55
CA LEU A 35 -0.13 -2.02 4.82
C LEU A 35 1.38 -2.11 4.58
N ILE A 36 1.89 -3.35 4.51
CA ILE A 36 3.27 -3.63 4.09
C ILE A 36 3.26 -3.99 2.61
N ALA A 37 3.88 -3.15 1.79
CA ALA A 37 4.15 -3.43 0.39
C ALA A 37 5.48 -4.20 0.28
N LYS A 38 5.39 -5.53 0.26
CA LYS A 38 6.56 -6.41 0.19
C LYS A 38 7.30 -6.32 -1.14
N ASN A 39 8.62 -6.25 -1.07
CA ASN A 39 9.57 -6.04 -2.16
C ASN A 39 9.25 -4.79 -3.00
N ALA A 40 8.62 -3.78 -2.40
CA ALA A 40 8.20 -2.59 -3.11
C ALA A 40 9.35 -1.83 -3.76
N LYS A 41 10.49 -1.71 -3.09
CA LYS A 41 11.65 -0.97 -3.62
C LYS A 41 12.30 -1.67 -4.84
N LYS A 42 12.15 -2.99 -4.98
CA LYS A 42 12.65 -3.78 -6.12
C LYS A 42 11.61 -3.98 -7.23
N SER A 43 10.33 -3.72 -6.96
CA SER A 43 9.27 -4.11 -7.89
C SER A 43 8.99 -3.02 -8.92
N ILE A 44 9.59 -3.15 -10.10
CA ILE A 44 9.31 -2.28 -11.24
C ILE A 44 7.88 -2.51 -11.77
N LYS A 45 7.37 -3.74 -11.78
CA LYS A 45 6.06 -4.01 -12.38
C LYS A 45 4.86 -3.60 -11.51
N ARG A 46 4.90 -3.89 -10.19
CA ARG A 46 3.73 -3.68 -9.31
C ARG A 46 3.66 -2.29 -8.69
N PHE A 47 4.81 -1.68 -8.46
CA PHE A 47 4.93 -0.49 -7.62
C PHE A 47 5.70 0.66 -8.30
N SER A 48 5.93 0.62 -9.62
CA SER A 48 6.67 1.68 -10.33
C SER A 48 5.96 3.02 -10.23
N GLY A 49 6.42 3.86 -9.30
CA GLY A 49 5.96 5.24 -9.10
C GLY A 49 4.54 5.40 -8.57
N VAL A 50 3.81 4.31 -8.31
CA VAL A 50 2.42 4.37 -7.83
C VAL A 50 2.31 4.49 -6.31
N LEU A 51 3.38 4.18 -5.57
CA LEU A 51 3.41 4.28 -4.10
C LEU A 51 3.89 5.65 -3.61
N GLU A 52 3.56 6.72 -4.32
CA GLU A 52 3.94 8.09 -3.95
C GLU A 52 2.86 8.76 -3.09
N LEU A 53 3.26 9.78 -2.32
CA LEU A 53 2.32 10.53 -1.48
C LEU A 53 1.20 11.13 -2.34
N PHE A 54 -0.03 11.04 -1.84
CA PHE A 54 -1.26 11.52 -2.47
C PHE A 54 -1.63 10.85 -3.79
N SER A 55 -0.93 9.79 -4.21
CA SER A 55 -1.40 8.94 -5.30
C SER A 55 -2.72 8.28 -4.92
N ALA A 56 -3.72 8.37 -5.82
CA ALA A 56 -4.97 7.63 -5.73
C ALA A 56 -4.85 6.34 -6.55
N LEU A 57 -5.14 5.20 -5.95
CA LEU A 57 -5.04 3.90 -6.60
C LEU A 57 -6.10 2.91 -6.09
N ASP A 58 -6.42 1.91 -6.92
CA ASP A 58 -7.12 0.71 -6.49
C ASP A 58 -6.09 -0.25 -5.87
N ILE A 59 -6.31 -0.61 -4.60
CA ILE A 59 -5.44 -1.56 -3.88
C ILE A 59 -6.13 -2.91 -3.72
N THR A 60 -5.33 -3.98 -3.70
CA THR A 60 -5.73 -5.28 -3.17
C THR A 60 -4.82 -5.64 -2.01
N GLY A 61 -5.41 -5.95 -0.86
CA GLY A 61 -4.71 -6.25 0.38
C GLY A 61 -5.19 -7.54 1.01
N LYS A 62 -4.35 -8.12 1.86
CA LYS A 62 -4.74 -9.22 2.76
C LYS A 62 -4.65 -8.70 4.18
N LYS A 63 -5.68 -8.94 4.98
CA LYS A 63 -5.61 -8.63 6.41
C LYS A 63 -4.50 -9.47 7.03
N GLY A 64 -3.52 -8.81 7.65
CA GLY A 64 -2.46 -9.47 8.42
C GLY A 64 -3.05 -10.25 9.59
N ARG A 65 -2.27 -11.20 10.11
CA ARG A 65 -2.61 -11.87 11.38
C ARG A 65 -2.29 -10.96 12.55
#